data_AF-A0A966B9J3-F1
#
_entry.id   AF-A0A966B9J3-F1
#
_cell.length_a   1.000
_cell.length_b   1.000
_cell.length_c   1.000
_cell.angle_alpha   90.00
_cell.angle_beta   90.00
_cell.angle_gamma   90.00
#
_symmetry.space_group_name_H-M   'P 1'
#
loop_
_entity.id
_entity.type
_entity.pdbx_description
1 polymer ?
#
loop_
_entity_poly.entity_id
_entity_poly.type
_entity_poly.pdbx_seq_one_letter_code
_entity_poly.pdbx_strand_id
1 'polypeptide(L)'
;MDADLLLLESPTAPADQLPNLIGWSLKPEGLCRDDVCIPVQDRAALGDESAIDLVAVAGLLDRPAVADESGLTAIGALRARRRSALVDLVAPDFSLPNLQGGLTALSDHRSKKRLLVAFSSW
;
A
#
# COMPACT_ATOMS: atom_id res chain seq x y z
N MET A 1 3.41 -3.67 13.03
CA MET A 1 2.21 -3.62 12.18
C MET A 1 2.70 -3.32 10.77
N ASP A 2 2.89 -4.35 9.96
CA ASP A 2 3.09 -4.15 8.52
C ASP A 2 1.75 -3.64 7.97
N ALA A 3 1.67 -2.38 7.59
CA ALA A 3 0.49 -1.86 6.92
C ALA A 3 0.49 -2.42 5.49
N ASP A 4 -0.32 -3.46 5.26
CA ASP A 4 -0.53 -4.07 3.94
C ASP A 4 -1.14 -3.08 2.93
N LEU A 5 -1.76 -2.00 3.41
CA LEU A 5 -2.25 -0.88 2.61
C LEU A 5 -1.81 0.41 3.29
N LEU A 6 -1.21 1.32 2.52
CA LEU A 6 -0.94 2.69 2.93
C LEU A 6 -1.90 3.61 2.21
N LEU A 7 -2.56 4.49 2.95
CA LEU A 7 -3.36 5.59 2.43
C LEU A 7 -2.66 6.89 2.83
N LEU A 8 -2.21 7.65 1.83
CA LEU A 8 -1.43 8.87 1.97
C LEU A 8 -2.20 10.02 1.35
N GLU A 9 -2.14 11.20 1.97
CA GLU A 9 -2.92 12.39 1.55
C GLU A 9 -2.28 13.17 0.40
N SER A 10 -1.14 12.71 -0.13
CA SER A 10 -0.40 13.33 -1.23
C SER A 10 0.25 12.27 -2.11
N PRO A 11 0.39 12.51 -3.43
CA PRO A 11 1.17 11.66 -4.35
C PRO A 11 2.66 11.90 -4.27
N THR A 12 3.08 13.02 -3.69
CA THR A 12 4.49 13.33 -3.48
C THR A 12 4.81 13.58 -2.02
N ALA A 13 6.05 13.33 -1.63
CA ALA A 13 6.56 13.66 -0.31
C ALA A 13 8.03 14.10 -0.39
N PRO A 14 8.49 14.98 0.51
CA PRO A 14 9.90 15.24 0.69
C PRO A 14 10.67 13.94 1.01
N ALA A 15 11.91 13.83 0.51
CA ALA A 15 12.72 12.64 0.64
C ALA A 15 12.98 12.24 2.12
N ASP A 16 13.07 13.22 3.01
CA ASP A 16 13.27 13.03 4.45
C ASP A 16 12.02 12.49 5.18
N GLN A 17 10.84 12.56 4.57
CA GLN A 17 9.60 12.01 5.12
C GLN A 17 9.33 10.56 4.71
N LEU A 18 9.98 10.06 3.65
CA LEU A 18 9.82 8.69 3.16
C LEU A 18 9.99 7.61 4.27
N PRO A 19 10.95 7.72 5.22
CA PRO A 19 11.10 6.72 6.27
C PRO A 19 9.84 6.58 7.14
N ASN A 20 9.15 7.69 7.40
CA ASN A 20 7.93 7.69 8.22
C ASN A 20 6.71 7.23 7.43
N LEU A 21 6.62 7.60 6.14
CA LEU A 21 5.44 7.30 5.31
C LEU A 21 5.43 5.87 4.80
N ILE A 22 6.58 5.37 4.34
CA ILE A 22 6.68 4.09 3.63
C ILE A 22 7.74 3.15 4.23
N GLY A 23 8.50 3.59 5.23
CA GLY A 23 9.54 2.78 5.86
C GLY A 23 10.83 2.65 5.06
N TRP A 24 11.02 3.48 4.03
CA TRP A 24 12.20 3.47 3.16
C TRP A 24 12.85 4.86 3.12
N SER A 25 14.18 4.90 3.05
CA SER A 25 14.97 6.14 2.91
C SER A 25 15.59 6.21 1.53
N LEU A 26 15.55 7.38 0.88
CA LEU A 26 16.32 7.62 -0.33
C LEU A 26 17.74 8.05 0.06
N LYS A 27 18.73 7.17 -0.14
CA LYS A 27 20.17 7.40 0.12
C LYS A 27 20.95 7.41 -1.18
N PRO A 28 22.20 7.91 -1.28
CA PRO A 28 22.99 7.94 -2.52
C PRO A 28 23.12 6.59 -3.27
N GLU A 29 23.17 5.49 -2.55
CA GLU A 29 23.24 4.13 -3.08
C GLU A 29 21.90 3.57 -3.60
N GLY A 30 20.77 4.16 -3.17
CA GLY A 30 19.44 3.75 -3.61
C GLY A 30 18.35 3.95 -2.56
N LEU A 31 17.24 3.24 -2.74
CA LEU A 31 16.13 3.22 -1.79
C LEU A 31 16.39 2.13 -0.75
N CYS A 32 16.56 2.50 0.51
CA CYS A 32 17.06 1.62 1.55
C CYS A 32 16.10 1.45 2.72
N ARG A 33 16.05 0.24 3.28
CA ARG A 33 15.37 -0.10 4.54
C ARG A 33 16.22 -1.13 5.27
N ASP A 34 16.63 -0.80 6.49
CA ASP A 34 17.60 -1.56 7.28
C ASP A 34 18.85 -1.85 6.42
N ASP A 35 19.24 -3.12 6.27
CA ASP A 35 20.40 -3.56 5.50
C ASP A 35 20.08 -3.80 4.00
N VAL A 36 18.84 -3.56 3.56
CA VAL A 36 18.41 -3.80 2.17
C VAL A 36 18.35 -2.48 1.41
N CYS A 37 19.09 -2.37 0.32
CA CYS A 37 19.05 -1.23 -0.61
C CYS A 37 18.72 -1.68 -2.03
N ILE A 38 17.72 -1.02 -2.63
CA ILE A 38 17.32 -1.20 -4.02
C ILE A 38 17.97 -0.10 -4.85
N PRO A 39 18.85 -0.44 -5.81
CA PRO A 39 19.50 0.56 -6.66
C PRO A 39 18.48 1.37 -7.46
N VAL A 40 18.61 2.70 -7.43
CA VAL A 40 17.81 3.62 -8.25
C VAL A 40 18.71 4.16 -9.36
N GLN A 41 18.48 3.70 -10.60
CA GLN A 41 19.31 4.09 -11.75
C GLN A 41 19.03 5.52 -12.20
N ASP A 42 17.76 5.90 -12.29
CA ASP A 42 17.32 7.24 -12.65
C ASP A 42 16.58 7.87 -11.47
N ARG A 43 17.31 8.66 -10.67
CA ARG A 43 16.72 9.39 -9.54
C ARG A 43 15.77 10.49 -9.98
N ALA A 44 16.07 11.16 -11.10
CA ALA A 44 15.26 12.27 -11.58
C ALA A 44 13.86 11.80 -11.99
N ALA A 45 13.74 10.54 -12.44
CA ALA A 45 12.45 9.89 -12.67
C ALA A 45 11.59 9.70 -11.41
N LEU A 46 12.18 9.78 -10.21
CA LEU A 46 11.43 9.77 -8.94
C LEU A 46 11.00 11.17 -8.47
N GLY A 47 11.42 12.24 -9.15
CA GLY A 47 11.23 13.61 -8.70
C GLY A 47 12.46 14.21 -8.04
N ASP A 48 12.26 15.34 -7.36
CA ASP A 48 13.32 16.03 -6.62
C ASP A 48 13.20 15.78 -5.11
N GLU A 49 14.24 16.14 -4.35
CA GLU A 49 14.30 15.90 -2.90
C GLU A 49 13.13 16.55 -2.11
N SER A 50 12.48 17.58 -2.66
CA SER A 50 11.33 18.23 -2.03
C SER A 50 10.00 17.58 -2.39
N ALA A 51 9.94 16.84 -3.50
CA ALA A 51 8.74 16.22 -4.03
C ALA A 51 9.08 14.90 -4.77
N ILE A 52 9.26 13.83 -3.99
CA ILE A 52 9.44 12.47 -4.49
C ILE A 52 8.08 11.85 -4.81
N ASP A 53 7.92 11.31 -6.02
CA ASP A 53 6.74 10.57 -6.48
C ASP A 53 6.61 9.21 -5.78
N LEU A 54 5.57 9.09 -4.96
CA LEU A 54 5.29 7.92 -4.15
C LEU A 54 4.77 6.74 -4.97
N VAL A 55 4.15 6.98 -6.12
CA VAL A 55 3.70 5.93 -7.06
C VAL A 55 4.90 5.35 -7.78
N ALA A 56 5.84 6.19 -8.24
CA ALA A 56 7.09 5.75 -8.85
C ALA A 56 7.94 4.94 -7.86
N VAL A 57 8.07 5.41 -6.62
CA VAL A 57 8.75 4.68 -5.54
C VAL A 57 8.07 3.34 -5.26
N ALA A 58 6.73 3.29 -5.18
CA ALA A 58 6.01 2.04 -4.99
C ALA A 58 6.26 1.03 -6.12
N GLY A 59 6.39 1.50 -7.37
CA GLY A 59 6.78 0.69 -8.51
C GLY A 59 8.13 0.00 -8.33
N LEU A 60 9.14 0.71 -7.83
CA LEU A 60 10.46 0.13 -7.50
C LEU A 60 10.39 -0.91 -6.38
N LEU A 61 9.44 -0.74 -5.45
CA LEU A 61 9.19 -1.68 -4.36
C LEU A 61 8.31 -2.87 -4.76
N ASP A 62 7.90 -2.97 -6.03
CA ASP A 62 6.95 -3.97 -6.54
C ASP A 62 5.65 -4.00 -5.71
N ARG A 63 5.17 -2.80 -5.42
CA ARG A 63 3.89 -2.56 -4.74
C ARG A 63 2.93 -1.89 -5.72
N PRO A 64 1.69 -2.38 -5.85
CA PRO A 64 0.68 -1.67 -6.63
C PRO A 64 0.39 -0.34 -5.96
N ALA A 65 0.33 0.73 -6.74
CA ALA A 65 -0.03 2.05 -6.24
C ALA A 65 -0.91 2.79 -7.24
N VAL A 66 -1.76 3.66 -6.71
CA VAL A 66 -2.58 4.59 -7.49
C VAL A 66 -2.64 5.91 -6.73
N ALA A 67 -2.53 7.01 -7.45
CA ALA A 67 -2.87 8.33 -6.98
C ALA A 67 -4.13 8.79 -7.71
N ASP A 68 -5.05 9.43 -7.00
CA ASP A 68 -6.22 10.06 -7.61
C ASP A 68 -6.01 11.57 -7.82
N GLU A 69 -6.95 12.19 -8.52
CA GLU A 69 -6.91 13.63 -8.83
C GLU A 69 -7.14 14.51 -7.57
N SER A 70 -7.66 13.94 -6.49
CA SER A 70 -7.84 14.64 -5.21
C SER A 70 -6.56 14.73 -4.38
N GLY A 71 -5.50 14.03 -4.81
CA GLY A 71 -4.22 13.96 -4.12
C GLY A 71 -4.07 12.73 -3.22
N LEU A 72 -5.10 11.89 -3.09
CA LEU A 72 -5.02 10.68 -2.29
C LEU A 72 -4.19 9.62 -3.03
N THR A 73 -3.26 9.01 -2.31
CA THR A 73 -2.43 7.92 -2.83
C THR A 73 -2.61 6.66 -2.01
N ALA A 74 -2.98 5.57 -2.69
CA ALA A 74 -3.11 4.25 -2.11
C ALA A 74 -1.96 3.36 -2.59
N ILE A 75 -1.18 2.81 -1.65
CA ILE A 75 -0.10 1.86 -1.93
C ILE A 75 -0.44 0.52 -1.30
N GLY A 76 -0.71 -0.49 -2.14
CA GLY A 76 -1.12 -1.82 -1.71
C GLY A 76 0.04 -2.72 -1.27
N ALA A 77 -0.30 -3.99 -1.05
CA ALA A 77 0.58 -4.94 -0.38
C ALA A 77 1.80 -5.35 -1.22
N LEU A 78 2.88 -5.74 -0.51
CA LEU A 78 4.08 -6.32 -1.10
C LEU A 78 3.75 -7.55 -1.95
N ARG A 79 4.52 -7.77 -3.03
CA ARG A 79 4.34 -8.94 -3.91
C ARG A 79 4.27 -10.27 -3.15
N ALA A 80 5.10 -10.47 -2.13
CA ALA A 80 5.10 -11.71 -1.36
C ALA A 80 3.74 -11.97 -0.69
N ARG A 81 3.11 -10.93 -0.12
CA ARG A 81 1.78 -11.00 0.50
C ARG A 81 0.68 -11.21 -0.54
N ARG A 82 0.73 -10.49 -1.66
CA ARG A 82 -0.21 -10.71 -2.78
C ARG A 82 -0.13 -12.15 -3.30
N ARG A 83 1.08 -12.71 -3.40
CA ARG A 83 1.30 -14.09 -3.82
C ARG A 83 0.77 -15.08 -2.79
N SER A 84 1.02 -14.87 -1.49
CA SER A 84 0.53 -15.78 -0.44
C SER A 84 -1.00 -15.78 -0.40
N ALA A 85 -1.67 -14.64 -0.57
CA ALA A 85 -3.13 -14.58 -0.64
C ALA A 85 -3.72 -15.47 -1.77
N LEU A 86 -3.05 -15.54 -2.93
CA LEU A 86 -3.47 -16.38 -4.05
C LEU A 86 -3.17 -17.88 -3.85
N VAL A 87 -2.16 -18.22 -3.04
CA VAL A 87 -1.73 -19.60 -2.80
C VAL A 87 -2.46 -20.20 -1.61
N ASP A 88 -2.52 -19.48 -0.50
CA ASP A 88 -3.06 -19.96 0.77
C ASP A 88 -4.60 -19.95 0.74
N LEU A 89 -5.20 -19.12 -0.13
CA LEU A 89 -6.65 -18.96 -0.29
C LEU A 89 -7.38 -18.59 1.02
N VAL A 90 -6.65 -18.00 1.96
CA VAL A 90 -7.18 -17.47 3.21
C VAL A 90 -7.51 -16.01 3.01
N ALA A 91 -8.81 -15.68 3.01
CA ALA A 91 -9.24 -14.29 3.06
C ALA A 91 -8.87 -13.68 4.43
N PRO A 92 -8.24 -12.50 4.46
CA PRO A 92 -7.96 -11.80 5.72
C PRO A 92 -9.27 -11.44 6.42
N ASP A 93 -9.26 -11.48 7.75
CA ASP A 93 -10.41 -11.02 8.52
C ASP A 93 -10.46 -9.49 8.55
N PHE A 94 -11.66 -8.94 8.50
CA PHE A 94 -11.92 -7.51 8.57
C PHE A 94 -13.32 -7.28 9.12
N SER A 95 -13.54 -6.11 9.72
CA SER A 95 -14.84 -5.70 10.26
C SER A 95 -15.37 -4.50 9.51
N LEU A 96 -16.62 -4.58 9.04
CA LEU A 96 -17.32 -3.48 8.40
C LEU A 96 -18.58 -3.09 9.18
N PRO A 97 -19.01 -1.82 9.12
CA PRO A 97 -20.33 -1.43 9.57
C PRO A 97 -21.42 -2.23 8.83
N ASN A 98 -22.43 -2.68 9.58
CA ASN A 98 -23.61 -3.33 9.04
C ASN A 98 -24.82 -2.38 9.02
N LEU A 99 -25.89 -2.80 8.35
CA LEU A 99 -27.11 -2.00 8.17
C LEU A 99 -27.88 -1.78 9.49
N GLN A 100 -27.55 -2.51 10.55
CA GLN A 100 -28.17 -2.39 11.87
C GLN A 100 -27.38 -1.46 12.80
N GLY A 101 -26.31 -0.81 12.31
CA GLY A 101 -25.49 0.12 13.10
C GLY A 101 -24.43 -0.54 13.98
N GLY A 102 -24.17 -1.84 13.80
CA GLY A 102 -23.08 -2.57 14.46
C GLY A 102 -21.91 -2.84 13.52
N LEU A 103 -20.88 -3.52 14.02
CA LEU A 103 -19.81 -4.09 13.21
C LEU A 103 -20.08 -5.57 12.95
N THR A 104 -19.77 -6.03 11.75
CA THR A 104 -19.76 -7.44 11.38
C THR A 104 -18.38 -7.80 10.84
N ALA A 105 -17.78 -8.85 11.39
CA ALA A 105 -16.51 -9.39 10.91
C ALA A 105 -16.73 -10.43 9.81
N LEU A 106 -15.77 -10.58 8.88
CA LEU A 106 -15.80 -11.64 7.88
C LEU A 106 -15.81 -13.03 8.52
N SER A 107 -15.13 -13.18 9.67
CA SER A 107 -15.09 -14.40 10.47
C SER A 107 -16.42 -14.77 11.15
N ASP A 108 -17.34 -13.82 11.34
CA ASP A 108 -18.70 -14.10 11.87
C ASP A 108 -19.48 -15.04 10.94
N HIS A 109 -19.14 -15.04 9.64
CA HIS A 109 -19.74 -15.90 8.62
C HIS A 109 -18.97 -17.20 8.38
N ARG A 110 -18.12 -17.63 9.32
CA ARG A 110 -17.39 -18.91 9.21
C ARG A 110 -18.32 -20.10 8.97
N SER A 111 -17.79 -21.12 8.30
CA SER A 111 -18.52 -22.36 7.94
C SER A 111 -19.69 -22.18 6.97
N LYS A 112 -19.75 -21.05 6.23
CA LYS A 112 -20.72 -20.79 5.15
C LYS A 112 -19.97 -20.46 3.85
N LYS A 113 -20.63 -20.64 2.70
CA LYS A 113 -20.16 -20.02 1.44
C LYS A 113 -20.31 -18.50 1.58
N ARG A 114 -19.24 -17.77 1.25
CA ARG A 114 -19.16 -16.31 1.40
C ARG A 114 -18.90 -15.69 0.03
N LEU A 115 -19.63 -14.61 -0.28
CA LEU A 115 -19.41 -13.77 -1.46
C LEU A 115 -19.21 -12.34 -0.95
N LEU A 116 -18.05 -11.76 -1.23
CA LEU A 116 -17.78 -10.34 -0.98
C LEU A 116 -17.99 -9.58 -2.29
N VAL A 117 -18.87 -8.58 -2.26
CA VAL A 117 -19.13 -7.70 -3.41
C VAL A 117 -18.65 -6.31 -3.04
N ALA A 118 -17.56 -5.87 -3.67
CA ALA A 118 -17.13 -4.49 -3.63
C ALA A 118 -17.73 -3.76 -4.83
N PHE A 119 -18.50 -2.71 -4.58
CA PHE A 119 -19.14 -1.91 -5.61
C PHE A 119 -19.12 -0.43 -5.23
N SER A 120 -19.27 0.41 -6.24
CA SER A 120 -19.55 1.83 -6.11
C SER A 120 -20.82 2.12 -6.91
N SER A 121 -21.63 3.07 -6.45
CA SER A 121 -22.80 3.55 -7.21
C SER A 121 -22.45 4.47 -8.38
N TRP A 122 -21.18 4.89 -8.46
CA TRP A 122 -20.61 5.75 -9.50
C TRP A 122 -19.23 5.26 -9.92
#